data_AF-A0A2G3DTH0-F1
#
_entry.id   AF-A0A2G3DTH0-F1
#
_cell.length_a   1.000
_cell.length_b   1.000
_cell.length_c   1.000
_cell.angle_alpha   90.00
_cell.angle_beta   90.00
_cell.angle_gamma   90.00
#
_symmetry.space_group_name_H-M   'P 1'
#
loop_
_entity.id
_entity.type
_entity.pdbx_description
1 polymer ?
#
loop_
_entity_poly.entity_id
_entity_poly.type
_entity_poly.pdbx_seq_one_letter_code
_entity_poly.pdbx_strand_id
1 'polypeptide(L)'
;MKKKIFATFLAAICTMPLTACSLGKLTAQATDFVGSVTGNSKESEDLQADENASTGVDINSLESDEFYVLHNGVYYPAWGANANYEQKEEPSDYVPADPSTRQLYYSEEEEKNIPTLYLEKGDKLIYYKDTDAVDYITFERYQDLGYTVPIYNIHATTGDTRYYIDLDEEMGCILPGSSLENIEKDVIEGQNITLSNIGRLDITKDIIRSSIELEGTDSTGSAYEEIDLKSKILKGCVKDETYDLEVYDGTNYLHYLATCNMHAFEQYEIYKSTDVTPLRASAWEVDIPDYFVTGYYRLFAKCIGSSSYTGLVRIVVGMDSYDNDDAESFNKPLLILDDGHRDIAKGAYSETEDLNSWSSTTAAQESLGYITDEDTVDKTQVATNQSTLKEVSMQTYNLTLMENENCTIKINPSEIDASGDVYLLVEDTVKQLTYDRIYNTYTLDIKGDGKCYTLVVAGLWHTYDINLTNIKSTPDSESLSVFPSYLQVFPSLDEVESEDNEEDNDNEDDDEEKNDNEEIENNEESYPNEQ
;
A
#
# COMPACT_ATOMS: atom_id res chain seq x y z
N MET A 1 -30.56 58.05 -59.98
CA MET A 1 -29.71 57.73 -61.16
C MET A 1 -29.12 56.34 -60.96
N LYS A 2 -29.31 55.43 -61.95
CA LYS A 2 -28.62 54.11 -62.17
C LYS A 2 -28.74 53.07 -61.03
N LYS A 3 -29.63 52.07 -61.09
CA LYS A 3 -29.59 50.73 -61.76
C LYS A 3 -28.51 49.76 -61.25
N LYS A 4 -28.97 48.50 -61.03
CA LYS A 4 -28.30 47.15 -61.00
C LYS A 4 -28.14 46.55 -59.58
N ILE A 5 -28.39 45.27 -59.25
CA ILE A 5 -28.61 43.94 -59.92
C ILE A 5 -29.26 43.00 -58.83
N PHE A 6 -30.34 42.22 -59.09
CA PHE A 6 -30.45 40.72 -59.20
C PHE A 6 -29.48 39.90 -58.28
N ALA A 7 -29.75 38.78 -57.60
CA ALA A 7 -30.63 37.59 -57.72
C ALA A 7 -30.68 36.91 -56.33
N THR A 8 -31.78 36.36 -55.81
CA THR A 8 -32.38 35.00 -55.96
C THR A 8 -31.51 33.77 -55.58
N PHE A 9 -32.07 32.97 -54.65
CA PHE A 9 -31.85 31.53 -54.31
C PHE A 9 -30.55 31.09 -53.65
N LEU A 10 -30.62 30.59 -52.39
CA LEU A 10 -30.60 29.14 -52.11
C LEU A 10 -31.02 28.86 -50.65
N ALA A 11 -32.10 28.10 -50.48
CA ALA A 11 -32.47 27.50 -49.20
C ALA A 11 -31.63 26.24 -49.00
N ALA A 12 -30.82 26.20 -47.93
CA ALA A 12 -30.24 24.99 -47.40
C ALA A 12 -30.98 24.65 -46.10
N ILE A 13 -31.91 23.70 -46.23
CA ILE A 13 -32.52 22.97 -45.14
C ILE A 13 -31.43 22.07 -44.56
N CYS A 14 -30.88 22.43 -43.41
CA CYS A 14 -30.18 21.47 -42.55
C CYS A 14 -31.18 20.99 -41.51
N THR A 15 -31.88 19.91 -41.86
CA THR A 15 -32.49 18.99 -40.91
C THR A 15 -31.37 18.40 -40.05
N MET A 16 -31.23 18.88 -38.82
CA MET A 16 -30.58 18.08 -37.79
C MET A 16 -31.63 17.11 -37.25
N PRO A 17 -31.39 15.78 -37.28
CA PRO A 17 -32.29 14.83 -36.67
C PRO A 17 -32.26 15.05 -35.16
N LEU A 18 -33.40 15.45 -34.60
CA LEU A 18 -33.75 15.19 -33.21
C LEU A 18 -33.80 13.67 -33.04
N THR A 19 -32.69 13.06 -32.65
CA THR A 19 -32.70 11.71 -32.06
C THR A 19 -33.23 11.85 -30.64
N ALA A 20 -34.56 11.81 -30.55
CA ALA A 20 -35.27 11.44 -29.34
C ALA A 20 -34.96 9.97 -29.02
N CYS A 21 -34.09 9.70 -28.05
CA CYS A 21 -33.95 8.40 -27.38
C CYS A 21 -33.18 8.58 -26.05
N SER A 22 -33.86 8.97 -24.98
CA SER A 22 -33.47 8.60 -23.60
C SER A 22 -34.64 8.62 -22.59
N LEU A 23 -35.88 8.78 -23.05
CA LEU A 23 -37.07 8.85 -22.18
C LEU A 23 -37.59 7.47 -21.70
N GLY A 24 -36.81 6.40 -21.81
CA GLY A 24 -37.30 5.03 -21.61
C GLY A 24 -36.45 4.10 -20.74
N LYS A 25 -35.34 4.55 -20.15
CA LYS A 25 -34.47 3.66 -19.33
C LYS A 25 -34.60 3.82 -17.82
N LEU A 26 -35.06 4.96 -17.31
CA LEU A 26 -35.17 5.18 -15.85
C LEU A 26 -36.48 4.68 -15.23
N THR A 27 -37.58 4.60 -15.98
CA THR A 27 -38.86 4.13 -15.44
C THR A 27 -39.03 2.62 -15.43
N ALA A 28 -38.15 1.87 -16.10
CA ALA A 28 -38.15 0.40 -16.07
C ALA A 28 -37.20 -0.18 -15.00
N GLN A 29 -36.25 0.61 -14.47
CA GLN A 29 -35.27 0.13 -13.49
C GLN A 29 -35.68 0.29 -12.03
N ALA A 30 -36.71 1.10 -11.70
CA ALA A 30 -37.15 1.26 -10.32
C ALA A 30 -37.83 0.00 -9.74
N THR A 31 -38.31 -0.93 -10.57
CA THR A 31 -38.87 -2.22 -10.13
C THR A 31 -37.90 -3.41 -10.27
N ASP A 32 -36.77 -3.22 -10.97
CA ASP A 32 -35.66 -4.19 -11.07
C ASP A 32 -34.46 -3.79 -10.18
N PHE A 33 -34.61 -2.74 -9.37
CA PHE A 33 -33.62 -2.27 -8.39
C PHE A 33 -33.41 -3.24 -7.21
N VAL A 34 -34.29 -4.25 -7.08
CA VAL A 34 -34.20 -5.32 -6.08
C VAL A 34 -34.37 -6.67 -6.80
N GLY A 35 -33.29 -7.17 -7.40
CA GLY A 35 -33.22 -8.55 -7.84
C GLY A 35 -32.43 -8.78 -9.13
N SER A 36 -31.54 -9.77 -9.05
CA SER A 36 -30.84 -10.43 -10.17
C SER A 36 -29.54 -9.78 -10.67
N VAL A 37 -28.49 -10.01 -9.88
CA VAL A 37 -27.22 -10.53 -10.43
C VAL A 37 -27.54 -11.82 -11.19
N THR A 38 -27.84 -11.74 -12.48
CA THR A 38 -27.60 -12.85 -13.41
C THR A 38 -27.22 -12.33 -14.79
N GLY A 39 -25.96 -12.56 -15.14
CA GLY A 39 -25.47 -12.93 -16.47
C GLY A 39 -25.92 -12.11 -17.67
N ASN A 40 -25.06 -11.18 -18.08
CA ASN A 40 -24.77 -11.02 -19.50
C ASN A 40 -23.26 -11.21 -19.69
N SER A 41 -22.90 -12.31 -20.35
CA SER A 41 -21.55 -12.54 -20.87
C SER A 41 -21.21 -11.44 -21.87
N LYS A 42 -20.47 -10.42 -21.44
CA LYS A 42 -19.63 -9.63 -22.35
C LYS A 42 -18.42 -10.49 -22.67
N GLU A 43 -18.25 -10.86 -23.94
CA GLU A 43 -16.98 -11.41 -24.42
C GLU A 43 -15.90 -10.31 -24.34
N SER A 44 -14.96 -10.48 -23.41
CA SER A 44 -13.49 -10.29 -23.51
C SER A 44 -12.89 -9.01 -24.13
N GLU A 45 -13.55 -7.84 -24.17
CA GLU A 45 -12.91 -6.60 -24.68
C GLU A 45 -12.14 -5.78 -23.61
N ASP A 46 -12.34 -6.02 -22.31
CA ASP A 46 -11.74 -5.20 -21.22
C ASP A 46 -10.74 -5.96 -20.31
N LEU A 47 -10.25 -7.13 -20.73
CA LEU A 47 -9.27 -7.89 -19.95
C LEU A 47 -7.89 -7.22 -19.99
N GLN A 48 -7.40 -6.83 -18.82
CA GLN A 48 -6.06 -6.32 -18.63
C GLN A 48 -5.09 -7.47 -18.43
N ALA A 49 -4.15 -7.64 -19.35
CA ALA A 49 -3.17 -8.73 -19.33
C ALA A 49 -1.76 -8.17 -19.44
N ASP A 50 -0.91 -8.49 -18.46
CA ASP A 50 0.50 -8.06 -18.44
C ASP A 50 0.70 -6.53 -18.39
N GLU A 51 -0.37 -5.79 -18.07
CA GLU A 51 -0.29 -4.36 -17.79
C GLU A 51 0.16 -4.13 -16.35
N ASN A 52 1.05 -3.16 -16.17
CA ASN A 52 1.45 -2.63 -14.88
C ASN A 52 1.45 -1.10 -14.91
N ALA A 53 1.61 -0.46 -13.75
CA ALA A 53 1.55 0.98 -13.61
C ALA A 53 2.52 1.72 -14.55
N SER A 54 2.16 2.94 -14.97
CA SER A 54 3.03 3.74 -15.85
C SER A 54 4.25 4.36 -15.14
N THR A 55 4.32 4.21 -13.82
CA THR A 55 5.22 4.90 -12.89
C THR A 55 6.45 4.07 -12.49
N GLY A 56 6.79 3.04 -13.26
CA GLY A 56 7.91 2.16 -12.97
C GLY A 56 9.26 2.89 -12.85
N VAL A 57 10.06 2.47 -11.88
CA VAL A 57 11.39 3.02 -11.58
C VAL A 57 12.47 1.94 -11.58
N ASP A 58 13.72 2.40 -11.71
CA ASP A 58 14.90 1.56 -11.55
C ASP A 58 15.26 1.35 -10.07
N ILE A 59 16.00 0.29 -9.77
CA ILE A 59 16.46 -0.06 -8.41
C ILE A 59 17.26 1.06 -7.70
N ASN A 60 17.90 1.95 -8.46
CA ASN A 60 18.68 3.07 -7.90
C ASN A 60 17.80 4.29 -7.55
N SER A 61 16.50 4.21 -7.83
CA SER A 61 15.52 5.26 -7.62
C SER A 61 14.45 4.83 -6.61
N LEU A 62 14.71 3.78 -5.84
CA LEU A 62 13.84 3.38 -4.75
C LEU A 62 13.91 4.41 -3.62
N GLU A 63 12.74 4.84 -3.18
CA GLU A 63 12.55 5.74 -2.05
C GLU A 63 12.37 4.89 -0.80
N SER A 64 13.09 5.27 0.27
CA SER A 64 12.94 4.60 1.57
C SER A 64 11.49 4.74 2.05
N ASP A 65 11.01 3.77 2.82
CA ASP A 65 9.64 3.70 3.35
C ASP A 65 8.55 3.31 2.33
N GLU A 66 8.92 2.75 1.17
CA GLU A 66 7.99 2.47 0.07
C GLU A 66 7.89 0.98 -0.28
N PHE A 67 6.72 0.55 -0.77
CA PHE A 67 6.50 -0.78 -1.34
C PHE A 67 6.51 -0.72 -2.86
N TYR A 68 7.04 -1.76 -3.49
CA TYR A 68 7.15 -1.88 -4.93
C TYR A 68 6.68 -3.25 -5.39
N VAL A 69 5.92 -3.29 -6.47
CA VAL A 69 5.77 -4.50 -7.26
C VAL A 69 6.95 -4.61 -8.21
N LEU A 70 7.75 -5.66 -8.07
CA LEU A 70 8.79 -6.01 -9.02
C LEU A 70 8.17 -6.89 -10.11
N HIS A 71 8.02 -6.32 -11.30
CA HIS A 71 7.49 -6.99 -12.47
C HIS A 71 8.45 -6.81 -13.65
N ASN A 72 8.91 -7.92 -14.23
CA ASN A 72 9.85 -7.91 -15.36
C ASN A 72 11.13 -7.05 -15.14
N GLY A 73 11.61 -6.98 -13.89
CA GLY A 73 12.82 -6.23 -13.51
C GLY A 73 12.61 -4.73 -13.28
N VAL A 74 11.38 -4.23 -13.37
CA VAL A 74 11.00 -2.84 -13.09
C VAL A 74 10.25 -2.79 -11.76
N TYR A 75 10.50 -1.75 -10.96
CA TYR A 75 9.89 -1.54 -9.65
C TYR A 75 8.75 -0.54 -9.77
N TYR A 76 7.52 -0.94 -9.47
CA TYR A 76 6.35 -0.07 -9.54
C TYR A 76 5.88 0.28 -8.13
N PRO A 77 5.97 1.56 -7.71
CA PRO A 77 5.62 1.97 -6.35
C PRO A 77 4.12 1.76 -6.09
N ALA A 78 3.78 1.39 -4.86
CA ALA A 78 2.40 1.37 -4.40
C ALA A 78 1.79 2.78 -4.54
N TRP A 79 0.54 2.87 -5.00
CA TRP A 79 -0.02 4.14 -5.43
C TRP A 79 -0.96 4.76 -4.39
N GLY A 80 -0.65 5.97 -3.93
CA GLY A 80 -1.46 6.70 -2.95
C GLY A 80 -2.82 7.13 -3.51
N ALA A 81 -3.81 7.28 -2.63
CA ALA A 81 -5.17 7.69 -2.99
C ALA A 81 -5.53 9.05 -2.41
N ASN A 82 -6.67 9.60 -2.84
CA ASN A 82 -7.45 10.50 -2.00
C ASN A 82 -8.19 9.65 -0.95
N ALA A 83 -8.35 10.14 0.27
CA ALA A 83 -8.92 9.35 1.37
C ALA A 83 -9.79 10.19 2.29
N ASN A 84 -10.75 9.56 2.96
CA ASN A 84 -11.57 10.21 3.99
C ASN A 84 -10.96 10.18 5.40
N TYR A 85 -9.66 9.90 5.51
CA TYR A 85 -8.95 9.73 6.77
C TYR A 85 -7.47 10.13 6.63
N GLU A 86 -6.81 10.37 7.77
CA GLU A 86 -5.38 10.63 7.78
C GLU A 86 -4.60 9.36 7.43
N GLN A 87 -3.99 9.35 6.25
CA GLN A 87 -3.33 8.18 5.67
C GLN A 87 -2.04 7.74 6.40
N LYS A 88 -1.58 8.51 7.40
CA LYS A 88 -0.36 8.23 8.20
C LYS A 88 -0.65 7.46 9.48
N GLU A 89 -1.89 7.08 9.74
CA GLU A 89 -2.25 6.29 10.92
C GLU A 89 -2.14 4.79 10.65
N GLU A 90 -1.51 4.04 11.57
CA GLU A 90 -1.48 2.58 11.50
C GLU A 90 -2.92 2.06 11.46
N PRO A 91 -3.26 1.10 10.58
CA PRO A 91 -4.56 0.45 10.65
C PRO A 91 -4.75 -0.11 12.05
N SER A 92 -5.92 0.13 12.63
CA SER A 92 -6.31 -0.53 13.86
C SER A 92 -6.31 -2.04 13.65
N ASP A 93 -6.12 -2.79 14.73
CA ASP A 93 -6.28 -4.25 14.73
C ASP A 93 -7.71 -4.70 14.41
N TYR A 94 -8.61 -3.74 14.20
CA TYR A 94 -9.99 -3.97 13.84
C TYR A 94 -10.40 -3.11 12.65
N VAL A 95 -11.21 -3.63 11.76
CA VAL A 95 -12.00 -2.80 10.83
C VAL A 95 -13.00 -2.02 11.69
N PRO A 96 -12.84 -0.69 11.79
CA PRO A 96 -13.74 0.11 12.59
C PRO A 96 -15.18 -0.02 12.06
N ALA A 97 -16.15 0.02 12.95
CA ALA A 97 -17.53 0.19 12.53
C ALA A 97 -17.71 1.59 11.92
N ASP A 98 -18.64 1.70 10.97
CA ASP A 98 -19.18 2.97 10.47
C ASP A 98 -19.49 3.88 11.69
N PRO A 99 -19.01 5.14 11.76
CA PRO A 99 -18.56 6.06 10.69
C PRO A 99 -17.06 6.20 10.49
N SER A 100 -16.27 5.29 11.04
CA SER A 100 -14.81 5.37 10.94
C SER A 100 -14.23 4.50 9.83
N THR A 101 -15.07 3.91 8.97
CA THR A 101 -14.63 3.08 7.86
C THR A 101 -13.80 3.90 6.87
N ARG A 102 -12.57 3.44 6.65
CA ARG A 102 -11.60 4.06 5.75
C ARG A 102 -12.01 3.84 4.30
N GLN A 103 -12.05 4.92 3.52
CA GLN A 103 -12.36 4.90 2.09
C GLN A 103 -11.23 5.55 1.30
N LEU A 104 -10.97 5.00 0.12
CA LEU A 104 -9.97 5.48 -0.84
C LEU A 104 -10.67 5.82 -2.15
N TYR A 105 -10.19 6.87 -2.81
CA TYR A 105 -10.75 7.38 -4.05
C TYR A 105 -9.65 7.64 -5.07
N TYR A 106 -9.88 7.12 -6.27
CA TYR A 106 -9.00 7.32 -7.41
C TYR A 106 -9.81 7.90 -8.57
N SER A 107 -9.29 8.93 -9.22
CA SER A 107 -9.71 9.23 -10.58
C SER A 107 -9.24 8.11 -11.52
N GLU A 108 -9.87 7.99 -12.69
CA GLU A 108 -9.48 6.99 -13.69
C GLU A 108 -8.01 7.11 -14.14
N GLU A 109 -7.43 8.32 -14.14
CA GLU A 109 -6.02 8.50 -14.48
C GLU A 109 -5.09 8.07 -13.34
N GLU A 110 -5.50 8.26 -12.08
CA GLU A 110 -4.74 7.79 -10.92
C GLU A 110 -4.82 6.27 -10.78
N GLU A 111 -5.98 5.67 -11.07
CA GLU A 111 -6.20 4.22 -11.00
C GLU A 111 -5.22 3.43 -11.88
N LYS A 112 -4.86 3.96 -13.06
CA LYS A 112 -3.86 3.36 -13.96
C LYS A 112 -2.47 3.25 -13.35
N ASN A 113 -2.21 3.96 -12.25
CA ASN A 113 -0.92 3.93 -11.57
C ASN A 113 -0.91 2.94 -10.39
N ILE A 114 -2.02 2.29 -10.06
CA ILE A 114 -2.05 1.20 -9.09
C ILE A 114 -1.27 0.01 -9.68
N PRO A 115 -0.13 -0.38 -9.10
CA PRO A 115 0.67 -1.47 -9.62
C PRO A 115 -0.03 -2.81 -9.42
N THR A 116 0.18 -3.74 -10.35
CA THR A 116 -0.43 -5.08 -10.32
C THR A 116 0.63 -6.15 -10.08
N LEU A 117 0.43 -6.95 -9.04
CA LEU A 117 1.23 -8.11 -8.65
C LEU A 117 0.56 -9.39 -9.19
N TYR A 118 1.11 -9.97 -10.26
CA TYR A 118 0.64 -11.25 -10.79
C TYR A 118 1.42 -12.41 -10.16
N LEU A 119 0.82 -13.11 -9.19
CA LEU A 119 1.51 -14.19 -8.47
C LEU A 119 1.99 -15.32 -9.41
N GLU A 120 1.17 -15.68 -10.40
CA GLU A 120 1.47 -16.75 -11.36
C GLU A 120 2.57 -16.38 -12.38
N LYS A 121 2.93 -15.10 -12.48
CA LYS A 121 4.02 -14.62 -13.35
C LYS A 121 5.35 -14.46 -12.62
N GLY A 122 5.38 -14.76 -11.32
CA GLY A 122 6.57 -14.62 -10.49
C GLY A 122 6.89 -13.17 -10.14
N ASP A 123 5.90 -12.28 -10.18
CA ASP A 123 6.06 -10.93 -9.65
C ASP A 123 6.29 -10.99 -8.14
N LYS A 124 7.01 -10.01 -7.61
CA LYS A 124 7.38 -9.97 -6.19
C LYS A 124 6.95 -8.66 -5.55
N LEU A 125 6.51 -8.73 -4.31
CA LEU A 125 6.30 -7.55 -3.50
C LEU A 125 7.59 -7.24 -2.73
N ILE A 126 8.12 -6.04 -2.91
CA ILE A 126 9.38 -5.58 -2.33
C ILE A 126 9.10 -4.38 -1.43
N TYR A 127 9.56 -4.42 -0.19
CA TYR A 127 9.60 -3.26 0.69
C TYR A 127 11.03 -2.73 0.79
N TYR A 128 11.24 -1.42 0.62
CA TYR A 128 12.56 -0.81 0.69
C TYR A 128 12.66 0.17 1.86
N LYS A 129 13.65 -0.06 2.74
CA LYS A 129 13.93 0.80 3.88
C LYS A 129 15.40 0.75 4.24
N ASP A 130 16.07 1.89 4.20
CA ASP A 130 17.53 2.03 4.34
C ASP A 130 18.08 1.89 5.77
N THR A 131 17.27 2.10 6.81
CA THR A 131 17.75 2.11 8.21
C THR A 131 17.23 0.98 9.10
N ASP A 132 15.95 0.63 9.00
CA ASP A 132 15.27 -0.19 10.02
C ASP A 132 14.90 -1.57 9.50
N ALA A 133 14.91 -2.55 10.41
CA ALA A 133 14.43 -3.90 10.11
C ALA A 133 12.90 -3.96 10.22
N VAL A 134 12.30 -4.74 9.33
CA VAL A 134 10.86 -5.03 9.34
C VAL A 134 10.54 -6.02 10.46
N ASP A 135 9.48 -5.74 11.20
CA ASP A 135 8.88 -6.62 12.21
C ASP A 135 7.74 -7.43 11.56
N TYR A 136 6.74 -6.75 11.03
CA TYR A 136 5.63 -7.36 10.28
C TYR A 136 5.06 -6.42 9.21
N ILE A 137 4.34 -7.00 8.26
CA ILE A 137 3.57 -6.30 7.23
C ILE A 137 2.09 -6.40 7.57
N THR A 138 1.36 -5.29 7.47
CA THR A 138 -0.10 -5.28 7.50
C THR A 138 -0.63 -5.07 6.08
N PHE A 139 -1.55 -5.92 5.67
CA PHE A 139 -2.33 -5.80 4.44
C PHE A 139 -3.75 -5.39 4.83
N GLU A 140 -4.13 -4.16 4.49
CA GLU A 140 -5.50 -3.69 4.62
C GLU A 140 -6.18 -3.90 3.26
N ARG A 141 -7.06 -4.90 3.17
CA ARG A 141 -7.79 -5.21 1.95
C ARG A 141 -8.99 -4.28 1.82
N TYR A 142 -9.22 -3.81 0.60
CA TYR A 142 -10.31 -2.90 0.27
C TYR A 142 -11.35 -3.58 -0.63
N GLN A 143 -12.62 -3.37 -0.31
CA GLN A 143 -13.78 -3.67 -1.13
C GLN A 143 -13.92 -2.61 -2.23
N ASP A 144 -14.04 -3.07 -3.46
CA ASP A 144 -14.42 -2.27 -4.62
C ASP A 144 -15.91 -1.89 -4.52
N LEU A 145 -16.19 -0.59 -4.41
CA LEU A 145 -17.55 -0.05 -4.37
C LEU A 145 -18.08 0.34 -5.76
N GLY A 146 -17.23 0.27 -6.78
CA GLY A 146 -17.46 0.70 -8.15
C GLY A 146 -17.25 2.21 -8.37
N TYR A 147 -17.63 2.66 -9.56
CA TYR A 147 -17.54 4.07 -9.93
C TYR A 147 -18.71 4.90 -9.37
N THR A 148 -18.38 6.11 -8.93
CA THR A 148 -19.30 7.13 -8.44
C THR A 148 -18.94 8.49 -9.06
N VAL A 149 -19.82 9.48 -8.86
CA VAL A 149 -19.49 10.89 -9.09
C VAL A 149 -18.48 11.39 -8.04
N PRO A 150 -17.68 12.44 -8.32
CA PRO A 150 -16.58 12.89 -7.48
C PRO A 150 -17.02 13.68 -6.24
N ILE A 151 -18.02 13.13 -5.52
CA ILE A 151 -18.48 13.57 -4.20
C ILE A 151 -18.35 12.37 -3.26
N TYR A 152 -17.82 12.63 -2.08
CA TYR A 152 -17.71 11.66 -0.99
C TYR A 152 -18.01 12.33 0.35
N ASN A 153 -17.99 11.55 1.44
CA ASN A 153 -18.42 11.97 2.77
C ASN A 153 -19.82 12.59 2.77
N ILE A 154 -20.78 11.90 2.15
CA ILE A 154 -22.17 12.36 2.11
C ILE A 154 -22.86 12.06 3.45
N HIS A 155 -23.32 13.10 4.12
CA HIS A 155 -24.02 13.03 5.40
C HIS A 155 -25.54 12.98 5.20
N ALA A 156 -26.24 12.35 6.14
CA ALA A 156 -27.69 12.33 6.17
C ALA A 156 -28.22 13.36 7.16
N THR A 157 -29.35 13.99 6.84
CA THR A 157 -30.11 14.77 7.82
C THR A 157 -30.90 13.85 8.74
N THR A 158 -31.37 14.37 9.89
CA THR A 158 -32.19 13.62 10.84
C THR A 158 -33.29 12.81 10.14
N GLY A 159 -33.26 11.49 10.33
CA GLY A 159 -34.22 10.54 9.77
C GLY A 159 -34.02 10.23 8.28
N ASP A 160 -32.81 10.43 7.75
CA ASP A 160 -32.39 10.08 6.38
C ASP A 160 -33.26 10.69 5.27
N THR A 161 -33.82 11.87 5.55
CA THR A 161 -34.79 12.50 4.63
C THR A 161 -34.15 13.32 3.51
N ARG A 162 -32.92 13.79 3.74
CA ARG A 162 -32.11 14.63 2.84
C ARG A 162 -30.64 14.34 3.09
N TYR A 163 -29.82 14.59 2.08
CA TYR A 163 -28.38 14.34 2.09
C TYR A 163 -27.62 15.63 1.83
N TYR A 164 -26.44 15.76 2.42
CA TYR A 164 -25.60 16.94 2.26
C TYR A 164 -24.11 16.58 2.33
N ILE A 165 -23.26 17.50 1.90
CA ILE A 165 -21.81 17.46 2.11
C ILE A 165 -21.39 18.65 2.96
N ASP A 166 -20.40 18.47 3.82
CA ASP A 166 -19.80 19.52 4.64
C ASP A 166 -18.49 19.98 3.98
N LEU A 167 -18.49 21.19 3.42
CA LEU A 167 -17.31 21.69 2.72
C LEU A 167 -16.16 22.11 3.65
N ASP A 168 -16.39 22.21 4.97
CA ASP A 168 -15.35 22.47 5.95
C ASP A 168 -14.71 21.16 6.48
N GLU A 169 -15.13 20.00 5.97
CA GLU A 169 -14.58 18.73 6.40
C GLU A 169 -13.08 18.63 6.06
N GLU A 170 -12.26 18.28 7.06
CA GLU A 170 -10.79 18.31 6.97
C GLU A 170 -10.24 17.43 5.83
N MET A 171 -10.90 16.30 5.56
CA MET A 171 -10.55 15.36 4.50
C MET A 171 -11.22 15.68 3.16
N GLY A 172 -11.98 16.78 3.09
CA GLY A 172 -12.76 17.20 1.94
C GLY A 172 -14.00 16.34 1.68
N CYS A 173 -14.81 16.78 0.72
CA CYS A 173 -16.00 16.06 0.24
C CYS A 173 -16.08 16.00 -1.30
N ILE A 174 -15.15 16.63 -2.00
CA ILE A 174 -15.12 16.73 -3.45
C ILE A 174 -13.73 16.36 -3.93
N LEU A 175 -13.64 15.48 -4.93
CA LEU A 175 -12.35 15.06 -5.46
C LEU A 175 -11.65 16.27 -6.14
N PRO A 176 -10.42 16.64 -5.73
CA PRO A 176 -9.69 17.73 -6.35
C PRO A 176 -9.46 17.49 -7.85
N GLY A 177 -9.53 18.55 -8.67
CA GLY A 177 -9.35 18.45 -10.13
C GLY A 177 -10.52 17.82 -10.89
N SER A 178 -11.61 17.44 -10.20
CA SER A 178 -12.78 16.80 -10.81
C SER A 178 -13.74 17.78 -11.49
N SER A 179 -14.78 17.26 -12.15
CA SER A 179 -15.82 18.08 -12.79
C SER A 179 -16.64 18.91 -11.79
N LEU A 180 -16.56 18.59 -10.49
CA LEU A 180 -17.34 19.21 -9.43
C LEU A 180 -16.52 20.16 -8.54
N GLU A 181 -15.22 20.33 -8.78
CA GLU A 181 -14.35 21.24 -8.00
C GLU A 181 -14.87 22.68 -7.96
N ASN A 182 -15.64 23.12 -8.98
CA ASN A 182 -16.21 24.48 -8.99
C ASN A 182 -17.30 24.70 -7.94
N ILE A 183 -17.87 23.65 -7.35
CA ILE A 183 -18.83 23.77 -6.24
C ILE A 183 -18.20 24.60 -5.11
N GLU A 184 -16.94 24.32 -4.74
CA GLU A 184 -16.23 25.02 -3.66
C GLU A 184 -16.07 26.54 -3.93
N LYS A 185 -16.11 26.96 -5.20
CA LYS A 185 -15.95 28.36 -5.62
C LYS A 185 -17.27 29.10 -5.73
N ASP A 186 -18.35 28.39 -6.01
CA ASP A 186 -19.67 28.96 -6.31
C ASP A 186 -20.56 29.11 -5.06
N VAL A 187 -20.23 28.40 -3.99
CA VAL A 187 -20.96 28.39 -2.71
C VAL A 187 -20.30 29.26 -1.66
N ILE A 188 -21.06 29.58 -0.61
CA ILE A 188 -20.53 30.29 0.54
C ILE A 188 -19.62 29.34 1.33
N GLU A 189 -18.38 29.77 1.58
CA GLU A 189 -17.39 29.06 2.42
C GLU A 189 -17.98 28.72 3.80
N GLY A 190 -17.74 27.49 4.25
CA GLY A 190 -18.24 26.94 5.51
C GLY A 190 -19.73 26.66 5.61
N GLN A 191 -20.35 26.26 4.50
CA GLN A 191 -21.74 25.80 4.47
C GLN A 191 -21.88 24.34 4.05
N ASN A 192 -22.87 23.70 4.64
CA ASN A 192 -23.34 22.39 4.21
C ASN A 192 -24.18 22.54 2.95
N ILE A 193 -23.85 21.78 1.91
CA ILE A 193 -24.57 21.81 0.64
C ILE A 193 -25.52 20.62 0.58
N THR A 194 -26.81 20.88 0.41
CA THR A 194 -27.80 19.81 0.25
C THR A 194 -27.74 19.25 -1.16
N LEU A 195 -27.67 17.93 -1.27
CA LEU A 195 -27.77 17.18 -2.52
C LEU A 195 -29.25 16.80 -2.74
N SER A 196 -29.87 17.29 -3.80
CA SER A 196 -31.30 17.07 -4.06
C SER A 196 -31.54 15.95 -5.06
N ASN A 197 -30.95 16.09 -6.25
CA ASN A 197 -31.24 15.21 -7.37
C ASN A 197 -29.99 14.88 -8.17
N ILE A 198 -29.93 13.66 -8.67
CA ILE A 198 -28.92 13.22 -9.65
C ILE A 198 -29.62 12.51 -10.81
N GLY A 199 -29.34 12.93 -12.05
CA GLY A 199 -29.91 12.28 -13.24
C GLY A 199 -31.45 12.25 -13.25
N ARG A 200 -32.09 13.24 -12.63
CA ARG A 200 -33.55 13.36 -12.42
C ARG A 200 -34.16 12.37 -11.41
N LEU A 201 -33.33 11.69 -10.62
CA LEU A 201 -33.74 10.91 -9.45
C LEU A 201 -33.54 11.72 -8.19
N ASP A 202 -34.44 11.57 -7.21
CA ASP A 202 -34.26 12.12 -5.87
C ASP A 202 -33.13 11.37 -5.18
N ILE A 203 -32.22 12.10 -4.54
CA ILE A 203 -31.18 11.51 -3.69
C ILE A 203 -31.84 11.05 -2.40
N THR A 204 -31.91 9.73 -2.26
CA THR A 204 -32.56 9.01 -1.16
C THR A 204 -31.61 7.94 -0.65
N LYS A 205 -31.93 7.36 0.51
CA LYS A 205 -31.17 6.22 1.08
C LYS A 205 -30.95 5.07 0.09
N ASP A 206 -31.88 4.89 -0.85
CA ASP A 206 -31.82 3.79 -1.81
C ASP A 206 -30.75 4.00 -2.88
N ILE A 207 -30.28 5.23 -3.13
CA ILE A 207 -29.19 5.52 -4.08
C ILE A 207 -27.91 6.01 -3.40
N ILE A 208 -27.93 6.07 -2.08
CA ILE A 208 -26.75 6.26 -1.25
C ILE A 208 -26.24 4.87 -0.83
N ARG A 209 -24.92 4.70 -0.83
CA ARG A 209 -24.28 3.52 -0.25
C ARG A 209 -23.70 3.93 1.10
N SER A 210 -24.25 3.37 2.16
CA SER A 210 -23.61 3.31 3.47
C SER A 210 -22.62 2.15 3.50
N SER A 211 -21.53 2.31 4.25
CA SER A 211 -20.66 1.19 4.57
C SER A 211 -21.45 0.20 5.41
N ILE A 212 -21.41 -1.09 5.05
CA ILE A 212 -21.93 -2.26 5.78
C ILE A 212 -23.30 -2.02 6.48
N GLU A 213 -24.40 -2.51 5.89
CA GLU A 213 -25.68 -2.63 6.61
C GLU A 213 -25.50 -3.63 7.78
N LEU A 214 -25.28 -3.11 8.99
CA LEU A 214 -25.29 -3.90 10.22
C LEU A 214 -26.74 -4.31 10.53
N GLU A 215 -27.19 -5.45 9.99
CA GLU A 215 -28.36 -6.13 10.56
C GLU A 215 -27.91 -6.95 11.77
N GLY A 216 -27.84 -6.32 12.95
CA GLY A 216 -27.43 -7.01 14.17
C GLY A 216 -27.86 -6.33 15.47
N THR A 217 -28.08 -7.15 16.50
CA THR A 217 -28.19 -6.71 17.90
C THR A 217 -26.93 -7.10 18.63
N ASP A 218 -26.42 -6.25 19.52
CA ASP A 218 -25.29 -6.60 20.39
C ASP A 218 -25.62 -7.80 21.30
N SER A 219 -24.63 -8.30 22.05
CA SER A 219 -24.80 -9.40 23.02
C SER A 219 -25.82 -9.11 24.15
N THR A 220 -26.34 -7.89 24.23
CA THR A 220 -27.39 -7.46 25.17
C THR A 220 -28.78 -7.38 24.53
N GLY A 221 -28.90 -7.62 23.23
CA GLY A 221 -30.14 -7.51 22.47
C GLY A 221 -30.50 -6.08 22.07
N SER A 222 -29.57 -5.14 22.19
CA SER A 222 -29.75 -3.76 21.74
C SER A 222 -29.38 -3.68 20.25
N ALA A 223 -30.26 -3.15 19.41
CA ALA A 223 -29.88 -2.77 18.05
C ALA A 223 -28.75 -1.76 18.16
N TYR A 224 -27.72 -1.88 17.31
CA TYR A 224 -26.72 -0.83 17.19
C TYR A 224 -27.47 0.47 16.88
N GLU A 225 -27.21 1.54 17.65
CA GLU A 225 -27.65 2.86 17.22
C GLU A 225 -26.99 3.11 15.86
N GLU A 226 -27.81 3.43 14.86
CA GLU A 226 -27.37 3.86 13.54
C GLU A 226 -26.57 5.16 13.76
N ILE A 227 -25.24 5.02 13.86
CA ILE A 227 -24.35 6.16 14.05
C ILE A 227 -24.42 6.97 12.76
N ASP A 228 -24.45 8.29 12.86
CA ASP A 228 -24.41 9.20 11.71
C ASP A 228 -23.21 8.87 10.82
N LEU A 229 -23.49 8.21 9.69
CA LEU A 229 -22.51 7.56 8.85
C LEU A 229 -21.76 8.63 8.05
N LYS A 230 -20.48 8.85 8.34
CA LYS A 230 -19.70 9.95 7.76
C LYS A 230 -19.23 9.68 6.33
N SER A 231 -19.17 8.43 5.91
CA SER A 231 -18.50 8.02 4.68
C SER A 231 -19.45 7.33 3.71
N LYS A 232 -20.34 8.12 3.09
CA LYS A 232 -21.26 7.61 2.07
C LYS A 232 -20.90 8.13 0.67
N ILE A 233 -21.18 7.30 -0.33
CA ILE A 233 -21.07 7.64 -1.75
C ILE A 233 -22.41 7.42 -2.47
N LEU A 234 -22.51 7.92 -3.70
CA LEU A 234 -23.64 7.60 -4.59
C LEU A 234 -23.41 6.23 -5.24
N LYS A 235 -24.43 5.37 -5.27
CA LYS A 235 -24.37 4.07 -5.94
C LYS A 235 -25.18 4.02 -7.23
N GLY A 236 -24.80 3.09 -8.10
CA GLY A 236 -25.52 2.80 -9.35
C GLY A 236 -25.21 3.79 -10.47
N CYS A 237 -24.18 4.62 -10.33
CA CYS A 237 -23.67 5.42 -11.42
C CYS A 237 -22.94 4.51 -12.42
N VAL A 238 -23.18 4.75 -13.71
CA VAL A 238 -22.46 4.07 -14.80
C VAL A 238 -21.18 4.83 -15.10
N LYS A 239 -20.05 4.12 -15.15
CA LYS A 239 -18.73 4.67 -15.51
C LYS A 239 -18.80 5.55 -16.77
N ASP A 240 -18.09 6.68 -16.74
CA ASP A 240 -18.00 7.70 -17.78
C ASP A 240 -19.30 8.46 -18.14
N GLU A 241 -20.45 8.06 -17.60
CA GLU A 241 -21.70 8.78 -17.84
C GLU A 241 -21.75 10.07 -17.02
N THR A 242 -22.34 11.11 -17.61
CA THR A 242 -22.53 12.42 -16.98
C THR A 242 -23.98 12.62 -16.58
N TYR A 243 -24.21 13.03 -15.34
CA TYR A 243 -25.52 13.27 -14.75
C TYR A 243 -25.71 14.75 -14.40
N ASP A 244 -26.95 15.23 -14.52
CA ASP A 244 -27.37 16.49 -13.92
C ASP A 244 -27.37 16.34 -12.40
N LEU A 245 -26.57 17.15 -11.70
CA LEU A 245 -26.55 17.21 -10.24
C LEU A 245 -27.17 18.53 -9.79
N GLU A 246 -28.21 18.43 -8.98
CA GLU A 246 -28.90 19.58 -8.39
C GLU A 246 -28.52 19.70 -6.92
N VAL A 247 -27.95 20.86 -6.57
CA VAL A 247 -27.49 21.15 -5.22
C VAL A 247 -28.05 22.46 -4.69
N TYR A 248 -28.14 22.58 -3.37
CA TYR A 248 -28.64 23.78 -2.70
C TYR A 248 -27.66 24.27 -1.64
N ASP A 249 -27.21 25.51 -1.80
CA ASP A 249 -26.56 26.31 -0.74
C ASP A 249 -27.66 27.11 -0.02
N GLY A 250 -28.13 26.58 1.11
CA GLY A 250 -29.32 27.06 1.79
C GLY A 250 -30.58 26.98 0.92
N THR A 251 -30.97 28.10 0.31
CA THR A 251 -32.11 28.17 -0.64
C THR A 251 -31.70 28.53 -2.06
N ASN A 252 -30.41 28.77 -2.27
CA ASN A 252 -29.86 29.05 -3.59
C ASN A 252 -29.70 27.75 -4.36
N TYR A 253 -30.38 27.65 -5.51
CA TYR A 253 -30.29 26.50 -6.39
C TYR A 253 -29.07 26.62 -7.29
N LEU A 254 -28.28 25.56 -7.34
CA LEU A 254 -27.13 25.42 -8.21
C LEU A 254 -27.23 24.10 -9.00
N HIS A 255 -26.61 24.09 -10.16
CA HIS A 255 -26.66 22.97 -11.09
C HIS A 255 -25.27 22.69 -11.65
N TYR A 256 -24.89 21.41 -11.64
CA TYR A 256 -23.60 20.92 -12.10
C TYR A 256 -23.77 19.70 -12.99
N LEU A 257 -22.75 19.45 -13.81
CA LEU A 257 -22.59 18.20 -14.54
C LEU A 257 -21.60 17.32 -13.79
N ALA A 258 -22.08 16.20 -13.28
CA ALA A 258 -21.31 15.24 -12.51
C ALA A 258 -20.97 14.03 -13.39
N THR A 259 -19.70 13.85 -13.72
CA THR A 259 -19.24 12.64 -14.44
C THR A 259 -18.94 11.54 -13.43
N CYS A 260 -19.38 10.32 -13.71
CA CYS A 260 -19.08 9.15 -12.90
C CYS A 260 -17.70 8.57 -13.28
N ASN A 261 -16.64 9.17 -12.76
CA ASN A 261 -15.24 8.83 -13.10
C ASN A 261 -14.32 8.76 -11.86
N MET A 262 -14.90 8.60 -10.67
CA MET A 262 -14.17 8.33 -9.43
C MET A 262 -14.42 6.88 -9.01
N HIS A 263 -13.36 6.08 -8.94
CA HIS A 263 -13.42 4.73 -8.41
C HIS A 263 -13.28 4.78 -6.88
N ALA A 264 -14.27 4.25 -6.16
CA ALA A 264 -14.30 4.27 -4.70
C ALA A 264 -14.04 2.87 -4.11
N PHE A 265 -13.25 2.86 -3.04
CA PHE A 265 -12.89 1.65 -2.30
C PHE A 265 -13.16 1.85 -0.81
N GLU A 266 -13.48 0.77 -0.12
CA GLU A 266 -13.77 0.77 1.31
C GLU A 266 -13.02 -0.33 2.05
N GLN A 267 -12.47 -0.02 3.22
CA GLN A 267 -11.75 -0.98 4.04
C GLN A 267 -12.64 -2.19 4.35
N TYR A 268 -12.09 -3.39 4.12
CA TYR A 268 -12.85 -4.64 4.10
C TYR A 268 -12.32 -5.69 5.08
N GLU A 269 -11.03 -6.03 4.99
CA GLU A 269 -10.40 -7.07 5.82
C GLU A 269 -8.96 -6.65 6.16
N ILE A 270 -8.43 -7.14 7.28
CA ILE A 270 -7.06 -6.82 7.72
C ILE A 270 -6.29 -8.11 7.93
N TYR A 271 -5.08 -8.17 7.39
CA TYR A 271 -4.15 -9.28 7.53
C TYR A 271 -2.80 -8.80 8.03
N LYS A 272 -2.12 -9.62 8.83
CA LYS A 272 -0.73 -9.36 9.24
C LYS A 272 0.15 -10.57 8.96
N SER A 273 1.37 -10.32 8.49
CA SER A 273 2.35 -11.36 8.21
C SER A 273 3.74 -10.95 8.68
N THR A 274 4.47 -11.91 9.26
CA THR A 274 5.90 -11.81 9.57
C THR A 274 6.77 -12.42 8.48
N ASP A 275 6.17 -12.94 7.41
CA ASP A 275 6.86 -13.66 6.34
C ASP A 275 7.52 -12.67 5.37
N VAL A 276 8.68 -12.18 5.80
CA VAL A 276 9.54 -11.30 5.03
C VAL A 276 10.95 -11.89 4.94
N THR A 277 11.50 -11.90 3.73
CA THR A 277 12.86 -12.34 3.47
C THR A 277 13.77 -11.13 3.28
N PRO A 278 14.77 -10.90 4.17
CA PRO A 278 15.72 -9.82 3.97
C PRO A 278 16.53 -10.04 2.71
N LEU A 279 16.49 -9.06 1.82
CA LEU A 279 17.34 -8.98 0.66
C LEU A 279 18.55 -8.09 0.98
N ARG A 280 19.66 -8.32 0.28
CA ARG A 280 20.73 -7.32 0.26
C ARG A 280 20.19 -6.04 -0.31
N ALA A 281 20.34 -4.92 0.38
CA ALA A 281 20.06 -3.54 -0.09
C ALA A 281 19.55 -2.63 1.01
N SER A 282 19.15 -3.21 2.14
CA SER A 282 18.05 -2.65 2.92
C SER A 282 16.70 -2.77 2.17
N ALA A 283 16.45 -3.95 1.59
CA ALA A 283 15.18 -4.32 0.96
C ALA A 283 14.69 -5.65 1.53
N TRP A 284 13.39 -5.87 1.46
CA TRP A 284 12.71 -7.04 1.98
C TRP A 284 11.77 -7.56 0.91
N GLU A 285 11.86 -8.85 0.60
CA GLU A 285 10.83 -9.54 -0.18
C GLU A 285 9.70 -9.92 0.78
N VAL A 286 8.47 -9.56 0.45
CA VAL A 286 7.29 -9.85 1.25
C VAL A 286 6.58 -11.04 0.63
N ASP A 287 6.43 -12.11 1.40
CA ASP A 287 5.71 -13.29 0.95
C ASP A 287 4.20 -13.02 1.04
N ILE A 288 3.49 -13.29 -0.07
CA ILE A 288 2.03 -13.17 -0.12
C ILE A 288 1.43 -14.47 0.39
N PRO A 289 0.55 -14.45 1.41
CA PRO A 289 -0.04 -15.68 1.92
C PRO A 289 -0.88 -16.42 0.87
N ASP A 290 -0.75 -17.75 0.83
CA ASP A 290 -1.40 -18.62 -0.17
C ASP A 290 -2.95 -18.54 -0.17
N TYR A 291 -3.53 -18.08 0.94
CA TYR A 291 -4.98 -17.92 1.09
C TYR A 291 -5.50 -16.58 0.53
N PHE A 292 -4.63 -15.67 0.09
CA PHE A 292 -5.04 -14.42 -0.53
C PHE A 292 -5.83 -14.70 -1.83
N VAL A 293 -6.70 -13.76 -2.17
CA VAL A 293 -7.50 -13.80 -3.40
C VAL A 293 -7.23 -12.53 -4.20
N THR A 294 -7.72 -12.50 -5.44
CA THR A 294 -7.65 -11.28 -6.26
C THR A 294 -8.35 -10.13 -5.52
N GLY A 295 -7.69 -8.98 -5.44
CA GLY A 295 -8.18 -7.87 -4.64
C GLY A 295 -7.26 -6.66 -4.61
N TYR A 296 -7.72 -5.63 -3.93
CA TYR A 296 -6.96 -4.39 -3.67
C TYR A 296 -6.44 -4.38 -2.24
N TYR A 297 -5.15 -4.16 -2.07
CA TYR A 297 -4.46 -4.25 -0.79
C TYR A 297 -3.63 -3.01 -0.54
N ARG A 298 -3.92 -2.30 0.54
CA ARG A 298 -3.09 -1.20 1.04
C ARG A 298 -2.06 -1.78 2.00
N LEU A 299 -0.81 -1.35 1.85
CA LEU A 299 0.32 -1.96 2.54
C LEU A 299 0.86 -1.04 3.63
N PHE A 300 1.28 -1.66 4.73
CA PHE A 300 1.93 -0.99 5.85
C PHE A 300 3.06 -1.88 6.36
N ALA A 301 4.21 -1.28 6.66
CA ALA A 301 5.33 -1.98 7.28
C ALA A 301 5.50 -1.48 8.71
N LYS A 302 5.40 -2.38 9.68
CA LYS A 302 5.90 -2.13 11.02
C LYS A 302 7.38 -2.43 11.05
N CYS A 303 8.18 -1.44 11.38
CA CYS A 303 9.62 -1.59 11.56
C CYS A 303 9.97 -1.46 13.05
N ILE A 304 11.15 -1.95 13.42
CA ILE A 304 11.65 -1.79 14.78
C ILE A 304 11.93 -0.30 15.03
N GLY A 305 11.05 0.35 15.80
CA GLY A 305 11.17 1.77 16.17
C GLY A 305 10.52 2.77 15.20
N SER A 306 9.90 2.30 14.11
CA SER A 306 9.19 3.17 13.15
C SER A 306 8.07 2.42 12.42
N SER A 307 7.18 3.15 11.77
CA SER A 307 6.14 2.58 10.90
C SER A 307 6.16 3.32 9.57
N SER A 308 5.92 2.59 8.48
CA SER A 308 5.85 3.14 7.12
C SER A 308 4.51 2.81 6.47
N TYR A 309 4.04 3.75 5.66
CA TYR A 309 2.68 3.80 5.14
C TYR A 309 2.73 4.02 3.65
N THR A 310 2.06 3.18 2.88
CA THR A 310 2.12 3.30 1.42
C THR A 310 0.76 3.26 0.77
N GLY A 311 0.79 3.23 -0.56
CA GLY A 311 -0.38 3.15 -1.41
C GLY A 311 -0.98 1.76 -1.52
N LEU A 312 -1.91 1.67 -2.46
CA LEU A 312 -2.63 0.47 -2.84
C LEU A 312 -1.85 -0.30 -3.90
N VAL A 313 -1.93 -1.63 -3.83
CA VAL A 313 -1.51 -2.55 -4.88
C VAL A 313 -2.68 -3.44 -5.28
N ARG A 314 -2.71 -3.87 -6.53
CA ARG A 314 -3.63 -4.91 -7.03
C ARG A 314 -2.92 -6.26 -6.96
N ILE A 315 -3.48 -7.24 -6.25
CA ILE A 315 -2.97 -8.62 -6.26
C ILE A 315 -3.90 -9.46 -7.13
N VAL A 316 -3.33 -10.23 -8.07
CA VAL A 316 -4.07 -11.11 -8.99
C VAL A 316 -3.63 -12.55 -8.76
N VAL A 317 -4.57 -13.41 -8.39
CA VAL A 317 -4.32 -14.80 -7.96
C VAL A 317 -4.92 -15.77 -8.97
N GLY A 318 -4.15 -16.78 -9.39
CA GLY A 318 -4.62 -17.85 -10.28
C GLY A 318 -4.96 -17.41 -11.72
N MET A 319 -4.61 -16.19 -12.11
CA MET A 319 -4.91 -15.59 -13.41
C MET A 319 -3.71 -14.79 -13.93
N ASP A 320 -3.61 -14.62 -15.25
CA ASP A 320 -2.60 -13.80 -15.93
C ASP A 320 -3.16 -12.45 -16.43
N SER A 321 -4.44 -12.22 -16.16
CA SER A 321 -5.24 -11.07 -16.55
C SER A 321 -6.41 -10.84 -15.58
N TYR A 322 -6.98 -9.64 -15.57
CA TYR A 322 -8.12 -9.27 -14.74
C TYR A 322 -9.08 -8.33 -15.47
N ASP A 323 -10.31 -8.23 -14.97
CA ASP A 323 -11.33 -7.26 -15.41
C ASP A 323 -11.61 -6.33 -14.23
N ASN A 324 -11.46 -5.02 -14.42
CA ASN A 324 -11.73 -4.02 -13.37
C ASN A 324 -13.22 -3.97 -12.97
N ASP A 325 -14.11 -4.45 -13.84
CA ASP A 325 -15.55 -4.49 -13.56
C ASP A 325 -15.97 -5.81 -12.87
N ASP A 326 -15.05 -6.75 -12.63
CA ASP A 326 -15.33 -8.03 -11.97
C ASP A 326 -15.38 -7.89 -10.43
N ALA A 327 -16.37 -7.14 -9.97
CA ALA A 327 -16.60 -6.92 -8.54
C ALA A 327 -16.78 -8.23 -7.75
N GLU A 328 -17.21 -9.33 -8.37
CA GLU A 328 -17.38 -10.61 -7.68
C GLU A 328 -16.03 -11.22 -7.28
N SER A 329 -15.05 -11.23 -8.20
CA SER A 329 -13.70 -11.72 -7.92
C SER A 329 -12.98 -10.83 -6.91
N PHE A 330 -13.02 -9.50 -7.09
CA PHE A 330 -12.31 -8.55 -6.24
C PHE A 330 -12.87 -8.46 -4.81
N ASN A 331 -14.19 -8.64 -4.65
CA ASN A 331 -14.87 -8.48 -3.35
C ASN A 331 -15.19 -9.81 -2.65
N LYS A 332 -14.61 -10.93 -3.06
CA LYS A 332 -14.84 -12.22 -2.41
C LYS A 332 -14.31 -12.18 -0.96
N PRO A 333 -15.14 -12.32 0.10
CA PRO A 333 -14.67 -12.38 1.48
C PRO A 333 -13.82 -13.61 1.74
N LEU A 334 -12.89 -13.48 2.68
CA LEU A 334 -12.04 -14.53 3.22
C LEU A 334 -12.27 -14.73 4.73
N LEU A 335 -12.61 -13.67 5.46
CA LEU A 335 -12.86 -13.71 6.90
C LEU A 335 -14.39 -13.70 7.18
N ILE A 336 -15.02 -14.88 7.11
CA ILE A 336 -16.48 -15.05 7.26
C ILE A 336 -16.81 -15.61 8.66
N LEU A 337 -17.82 -15.03 9.32
CA LEU A 337 -18.44 -15.58 10.54
C LEU A 337 -19.35 -16.78 10.21
N ASP A 338 -19.08 -17.93 10.83
CA ASP A 338 -19.92 -19.14 10.69
C ASP A 338 -20.98 -19.21 11.79
N ASP A 339 -21.86 -18.20 11.86
CA ASP A 339 -23.03 -18.21 12.76
C ASP A 339 -24.37 -17.93 12.05
N GLY A 340 -24.38 -17.94 10.70
CA GLY A 340 -25.58 -17.70 9.91
C GLY A 340 -25.92 -16.21 9.72
N HIS A 341 -25.10 -15.31 10.27
CA HIS A 341 -25.06 -13.90 9.91
C HIS A 341 -23.88 -13.68 8.94
N ARG A 342 -24.10 -12.92 7.85
CA ARG A 342 -23.02 -12.56 6.91
C ARG A 342 -22.20 -11.41 7.49
N ASP A 343 -21.76 -11.55 8.72
CA ASP A 343 -20.96 -10.53 9.38
C ASP A 343 -19.49 -10.74 8.95
N ILE A 344 -18.88 -9.67 8.44
CA ILE A 344 -17.47 -9.64 8.05
C ILE A 344 -16.64 -9.60 9.34
N ALA A 345 -15.60 -10.41 9.42
CA ALA A 345 -14.69 -10.39 10.56
C ALA A 345 -14.11 -9.00 10.76
N LYS A 346 -14.23 -8.48 11.99
CA LYS A 346 -13.69 -7.16 12.30
C LYS A 346 -12.24 -7.21 12.74
N GLY A 347 -11.72 -8.33 13.22
CA GLY A 347 -10.33 -8.44 13.68
C GLY A 347 -9.34 -8.68 12.54
N ALA A 348 -8.09 -8.26 12.73
CA ALA A 348 -6.96 -8.64 11.90
C ALA A 348 -6.64 -10.13 12.05
N TYR A 349 -6.48 -10.81 10.92
CA TYR A 349 -6.01 -12.20 10.89
C TYR A 349 -4.49 -12.29 10.71
N SER A 350 -3.85 -13.22 11.42
CA SER A 350 -2.46 -13.60 11.21
C SER A 350 -2.25 -15.07 11.56
N GLU A 351 -1.30 -15.73 10.89
CA GLU A 351 -0.81 -17.05 11.32
C GLU A 351 0.12 -16.95 12.53
N THR A 352 0.56 -15.74 12.88
CA THR A 352 1.31 -15.42 14.10
C THR A 352 0.34 -15.01 15.19
N GLU A 353 0.26 -15.79 16.27
CA GLU A 353 -0.74 -15.66 17.33
C GLU A 353 -0.74 -14.27 17.97
N ASP A 354 0.44 -13.71 18.25
CA ASP A 354 0.61 -12.40 18.87
C ASP A 354 0.09 -11.22 18.01
N LEU A 355 -0.06 -11.44 16.69
CA LEU A 355 -0.55 -10.43 15.74
C LEU A 355 -2.02 -10.60 15.40
N ASN A 356 -2.64 -11.71 15.82
CA ASN A 356 -4.00 -12.04 15.44
C ASN A 356 -5.00 -11.49 16.48
N SER A 357 -5.96 -10.69 16.02
CA SER A 357 -7.08 -10.17 16.82
C SER A 357 -8.42 -10.77 16.39
N TRP A 358 -8.39 -11.78 15.52
CA TRP A 358 -9.52 -12.52 14.98
C TRP A 358 -9.61 -13.95 15.54
N SER A 359 -10.74 -14.25 16.15
CA SER A 359 -11.09 -15.60 16.61
C SER A 359 -12.36 -16.09 15.95
N SER A 360 -12.43 -17.39 15.68
CA SER A 360 -13.62 -18.06 15.17
C SER A 360 -14.13 -19.05 16.20
N THR A 361 -15.44 -19.07 16.43
CA THR A 361 -16.11 -20.00 17.36
C THR A 361 -16.47 -21.34 16.70
N THR A 362 -16.24 -21.48 15.40
CA THR A 362 -16.60 -22.67 14.63
C THR A 362 -15.42 -23.11 13.76
N ALA A 363 -15.10 -24.40 13.79
CA ALA A 363 -14.19 -25.03 12.83
C ALA A 363 -14.87 -25.17 11.45
N ALA A 364 -15.45 -24.08 10.95
CA ALA A 364 -15.99 -24.04 9.60
C ALA A 364 -14.84 -24.38 8.64
N GLN A 365 -15.11 -25.28 7.69
CA GLN A 365 -14.07 -25.96 6.92
C GLN A 365 -13.27 -25.03 5.97
N GLU A 366 -13.55 -23.72 6.00
CA GLU A 366 -13.01 -22.69 5.08
C GLU A 366 -12.79 -21.31 5.74
N SER A 367 -13.02 -21.11 7.07
CA SER A 367 -12.81 -19.81 7.73
C SER A 367 -11.43 -19.70 8.38
N LEU A 368 -10.69 -18.62 8.11
CA LEU A 368 -9.47 -18.27 8.82
C LEU A 368 -9.79 -17.81 10.26
N GLY A 369 -8.90 -18.06 11.23
CA GLY A 369 -9.02 -17.59 12.64
C GLY A 369 -8.53 -18.59 13.69
N TYR A 370 -8.22 -18.12 14.90
CA TYR A 370 -7.93 -19.01 16.04
C TYR A 370 -9.22 -19.50 16.70
N ILE A 371 -9.29 -20.81 17.00
CA ILE A 371 -10.43 -21.41 17.70
C ILE A 371 -10.28 -21.15 19.19
N THR A 372 -11.17 -20.35 19.78
CA THR A 372 -11.22 -20.10 21.22
C THR A 372 -12.07 -21.16 21.92
N ASP A 373 -11.58 -22.40 22.02
CA ASP A 373 -12.11 -23.38 22.96
C ASP A 373 -11.02 -23.74 23.98
N GLU A 374 -11.36 -23.71 25.28
CA GLU A 374 -10.47 -23.98 26.44
C GLU A 374 -9.83 -25.39 26.46
N ASP A 375 -10.02 -26.22 25.42
CA ASP A 375 -9.60 -27.63 25.40
C ASP A 375 -9.05 -28.10 24.02
N THR A 376 -8.42 -27.23 23.24
CA THR A 376 -7.65 -27.68 22.06
C THR A 376 -6.17 -27.80 22.34
N VAL A 377 -5.71 -29.05 22.33
CA VAL A 377 -4.31 -29.47 22.40
C VAL A 377 -3.47 -28.66 21.42
N ASP A 378 -2.61 -27.86 22.02
CA ASP A 378 -1.42 -27.23 21.49
C ASP A 378 -0.82 -28.04 20.32
N LYS A 379 -1.08 -27.58 19.10
CA LYS A 379 -0.27 -27.98 17.94
C LYS A 379 0.72 -26.87 17.66
N THR A 380 1.57 -26.60 18.64
CA THR A 380 2.92 -26.10 18.37
C THR A 380 3.63 -27.15 17.52
N GLN A 381 3.52 -27.05 16.18
CA GLN A 381 4.63 -27.49 15.34
C GLN A 381 5.71 -26.42 15.47
N VAL A 382 6.47 -26.50 16.56
CA VAL A 382 7.82 -25.95 16.56
C VAL A 382 8.57 -26.75 15.51
N ALA A 383 8.70 -26.19 14.31
CA ALA A 383 9.69 -26.65 13.36
C ALA A 383 11.05 -26.54 14.05
N THR A 384 11.49 -27.65 14.63
CA THR A 384 12.87 -27.84 15.10
C THR A 384 13.74 -28.09 13.87
N ASN A 385 13.73 -27.13 12.94
CA ASN A 385 14.83 -27.01 12.01
C ASN A 385 16.00 -26.49 12.85
N GLN A 386 16.77 -27.44 13.39
CA GLN A 386 18.10 -27.14 13.89
C GLN A 386 18.90 -26.62 12.70
N SER A 387 18.92 -25.30 12.53
CA SER A 387 19.80 -24.63 11.59
C SER A 387 21.24 -24.96 12.00
N THR A 388 21.88 -25.87 11.27
CA THR A 388 23.32 -26.05 11.41
C THR A 388 23.99 -24.83 10.79
N LEU A 389 24.87 -24.16 11.55
CA LEU A 389 25.72 -23.10 11.01
C LEU A 389 26.45 -23.66 9.77
N LYS A 390 26.22 -23.05 8.60
CA LYS A 390 26.95 -23.39 7.37
C LYS A 390 28.36 -22.81 7.48
N GLU A 391 29.38 -23.60 7.13
CA GLU A 391 30.76 -23.11 7.09
C GLU A 391 30.95 -22.15 5.91
N VAL A 392 31.62 -21.02 6.15
CA VAL A 392 32.04 -20.11 5.09
C VAL A 392 33.10 -20.78 4.24
N SER A 393 32.86 -20.85 2.93
CA SER A 393 33.85 -21.26 1.96
C SER A 393 34.66 -20.05 1.49
N MET A 394 35.95 -20.26 1.25
CA MET A 394 36.84 -19.27 0.67
C MET A 394 37.61 -19.92 -0.47
N GLN A 395 37.57 -19.31 -1.65
CA GLN A 395 38.37 -19.72 -2.80
C GLN A 395 39.11 -18.51 -3.36
N THR A 396 40.31 -18.75 -3.88
CA THR A 396 41.15 -17.71 -4.46
C THR A 396 41.55 -18.07 -5.88
N TYR A 397 41.59 -17.08 -6.76
CA TYR A 397 41.95 -17.23 -8.16
C TYR A 397 42.98 -16.19 -8.57
N ASN A 398 44.05 -16.63 -9.21
CA ASN A 398 45.03 -15.72 -9.79
C ASN A 398 44.57 -15.28 -11.19
N LEU A 399 44.33 -13.99 -11.33
CA LEU A 399 43.82 -13.35 -12.55
C LEU A 399 44.84 -12.37 -13.10
N THR A 400 45.21 -12.50 -14.38
CA THR A 400 46.03 -11.50 -15.09
C THR A 400 45.14 -10.65 -15.98
N LEU A 401 45.05 -9.35 -15.70
CA LEU A 401 44.26 -8.41 -16.51
C LEU A 401 45.01 -8.08 -17.80
N MET A 402 44.35 -8.13 -18.96
CA MET A 402 45.03 -7.80 -20.23
C MET A 402 45.36 -6.30 -20.32
N GLU A 403 46.62 -5.98 -20.62
CA GLU A 403 47.12 -4.62 -20.64
C GLU A 403 46.35 -3.72 -21.61
N ASN A 404 45.93 -2.53 -21.14
CA ASN A 404 45.15 -1.53 -21.88
C ASN A 404 43.75 -1.97 -22.34
N GLU A 405 43.26 -3.14 -21.94
CA GLU A 405 41.91 -3.62 -22.25
C GLU A 405 40.92 -3.30 -21.12
N ASN A 406 39.63 -3.17 -21.46
CA ASN A 406 38.59 -3.15 -20.45
C ASN A 406 38.31 -4.58 -20.01
N CYS A 407 38.57 -4.87 -18.74
CA CYS A 407 38.44 -6.19 -18.16
C CYS A 407 37.17 -6.25 -17.30
N THR A 408 36.43 -7.35 -17.39
CA THR A 408 35.22 -7.57 -16.60
C THR A 408 35.30 -8.92 -15.91
N ILE A 409 35.03 -8.92 -14.60
CA ILE A 409 34.84 -10.13 -13.80
C ILE A 409 33.35 -10.22 -13.48
N LYS A 410 32.71 -11.34 -13.83
CA LYS A 410 31.34 -11.65 -13.45
C LYS A 410 31.28 -12.96 -12.66
N ILE A 411 30.62 -12.98 -11.52
CA ILE A 411 30.38 -14.20 -10.73
C ILE A 411 28.88 -14.39 -10.53
N ASN A 412 28.37 -15.55 -10.91
CA ASN A 412 26.97 -15.93 -10.71
C ASN A 412 26.90 -17.07 -9.69
N PRO A 413 26.52 -16.81 -8.43
CA PRO A 413 26.23 -17.87 -7.48
C PRO A 413 25.11 -18.78 -7.98
N SER A 414 25.26 -20.09 -7.79
CA SER A 414 24.25 -21.07 -8.21
C SER A 414 23.03 -21.11 -7.28
N GLU A 415 23.22 -20.65 -6.03
CA GLU A 415 22.16 -20.49 -5.03
C GLU A 415 21.89 -18.99 -4.82
N ILE A 416 20.63 -18.67 -4.50
CA ILE A 416 20.15 -17.30 -4.27
C ILE A 416 20.57 -16.79 -2.87
N ASP A 417 21.11 -17.67 -2.02
CA ASP A 417 21.64 -17.34 -0.69
C ASP A 417 22.80 -16.34 -0.80
N ALA A 418 22.43 -15.07 -0.70
CA ALA A 418 23.30 -13.93 -0.89
C ALA A 418 24.15 -13.68 0.37
N SER A 419 24.88 -14.68 0.85
CA SER A 419 25.78 -14.58 1.99
C SER A 419 27.23 -14.77 1.55
N GLY A 420 27.94 -13.65 1.38
CA GLY A 420 29.37 -13.64 1.05
C GLY A 420 29.85 -12.35 0.39
N ASP A 421 31.16 -12.15 0.42
CA ASP A 421 31.88 -11.05 -0.20
C ASP A 421 32.77 -11.56 -1.33
N VAL A 422 32.79 -10.80 -2.43
CA VAL A 422 33.74 -11.01 -3.51
C VAL A 422 34.59 -9.77 -3.67
N TYR A 423 35.90 -9.96 -3.62
CA TYR A 423 36.84 -8.86 -3.77
C TYR A 423 38.08 -9.27 -4.58
N LEU A 424 38.62 -8.29 -5.30
CA LEU A 424 39.88 -8.37 -6.00
C LEU A 424 40.96 -7.71 -5.14
N LEU A 425 41.94 -8.50 -4.68
CA LEU A 425 43.14 -8.01 -4.00
C LEU A 425 44.14 -7.51 -5.05
N VAL A 426 44.45 -6.22 -4.96
CA VAL A 426 45.41 -5.48 -5.78
C VAL A 426 46.52 -5.01 -4.85
N GLU A 427 47.60 -5.78 -4.71
CA GLU A 427 48.66 -5.48 -3.73
C GLU A 427 48.03 -5.33 -2.32
N ASP A 428 48.08 -4.15 -1.70
CA ASP A 428 47.48 -3.86 -0.38
C ASP A 428 46.07 -3.23 -0.47
N THR A 429 45.48 -3.16 -1.66
CA THR A 429 44.17 -2.53 -1.89
C THR A 429 43.09 -3.56 -2.25
N VAL A 430 41.90 -3.40 -1.63
CA VAL A 430 40.74 -4.26 -1.84
C VAL A 430 39.77 -3.55 -2.78
N LYS A 431 39.37 -4.22 -3.87
CA LYS A 431 38.27 -3.79 -4.73
C LYS A 431 37.11 -4.77 -4.63
N GLN A 432 36.04 -4.38 -3.96
CA GLN A 432 34.84 -5.20 -3.86
C GLN A 432 34.12 -5.22 -5.21
N LEU A 433 33.59 -6.39 -5.60
CA LEU A 433 32.72 -6.48 -6.77
C LEU A 433 31.33 -5.94 -6.39
N THR A 434 30.70 -5.22 -7.32
CA THR A 434 29.33 -4.73 -7.15
C THR A 434 28.35 -5.89 -7.37
N TYR A 435 27.46 -6.12 -6.42
CA TYR A 435 26.42 -7.14 -6.55
C TYR A 435 25.17 -6.59 -7.23
N ASP A 436 24.78 -7.21 -8.33
CA ASP A 436 23.53 -7.02 -9.05
C ASP A 436 22.51 -8.07 -8.58
N ARG A 437 21.43 -7.57 -8.02
CA ARG A 437 20.43 -8.33 -7.26
C ARG A 437 19.42 -9.02 -8.17
N ILE A 438 19.16 -8.44 -9.33
CA ILE A 438 18.17 -8.97 -10.29
C ILE A 438 18.72 -10.22 -10.96
N TYR A 439 19.99 -10.19 -11.33
CA TYR A 439 20.64 -11.30 -12.04
C TYR A 439 21.38 -12.26 -11.10
N ASN A 440 21.37 -11.99 -9.79
CA ASN A 440 22.20 -12.67 -8.80
C ASN A 440 23.68 -12.73 -9.28
N THR A 441 24.25 -11.57 -9.60
CA THR A 441 25.57 -11.48 -10.26
C THR A 441 26.47 -10.47 -9.58
N TYR A 442 27.70 -10.84 -9.26
CA TYR A 442 28.75 -9.89 -8.92
C TYR A 442 29.49 -9.43 -10.15
N THR A 443 29.70 -8.13 -10.30
CA THR A 443 30.44 -7.55 -11.42
C THR A 443 31.52 -6.58 -10.95
N LEU A 444 32.70 -6.64 -11.56
CA LEU A 444 33.71 -5.59 -11.48
C LEU A 444 34.26 -5.30 -12.88
N ASP A 445 34.13 -4.04 -13.29
CA ASP A 445 34.78 -3.50 -14.47
C ASP A 445 36.04 -2.74 -14.07
N ILE A 446 37.17 -3.10 -14.69
CA ILE A 446 38.49 -2.52 -14.36
C ILE A 446 39.34 -2.37 -15.62
N LYS A 447 40.14 -1.30 -15.69
CA LYS A 447 41.12 -1.13 -16.76
C LYS A 447 42.32 -2.05 -16.50
N GLY A 448 42.64 -2.89 -17.48
CA GLY A 448 43.74 -3.85 -17.35
C GLY A 448 45.11 -3.20 -17.53
N ASP A 449 46.07 -3.64 -16.72
CA ASP A 449 47.41 -3.09 -16.63
C ASP A 449 48.51 -4.15 -16.82
N GLY A 450 48.13 -5.36 -17.21
CA GLY A 450 49.06 -6.48 -17.40
C GLY A 450 49.51 -7.17 -16.10
N LYS A 451 49.07 -6.70 -14.92
CA LYS A 451 49.44 -7.29 -13.64
C LYS A 451 48.58 -8.50 -13.28
N CYS A 452 49.10 -9.29 -12.34
CA CYS A 452 48.38 -10.41 -11.73
C CYS A 452 47.75 -9.98 -10.40
N TYR A 453 46.54 -10.45 -10.16
CA TYR A 453 45.66 -10.11 -9.05
C TYR A 453 45.13 -11.39 -8.40
N THR A 454 44.74 -11.30 -7.14
CA THR A 454 44.04 -12.40 -6.46
C THR A 454 42.57 -12.05 -6.31
N LEU A 455 41.70 -12.74 -7.06
CA LEU A 455 40.27 -12.71 -6.81
C LEU A 455 39.99 -13.63 -5.62
N VAL A 456 39.32 -13.11 -4.61
CA VAL A 456 38.86 -13.87 -3.46
C VAL A 456 37.34 -13.92 -3.49
N VAL A 457 36.81 -15.14 -3.46
CA VAL A 457 35.38 -15.44 -3.36
C VAL A 457 35.18 -16.06 -1.99
N ALA A 458 34.57 -15.32 -1.06
CA ALA A 458 34.34 -15.79 0.31
C ALA A 458 32.84 -15.72 0.62
N GLY A 459 32.23 -16.83 1.03
CA GLY A 459 30.79 -16.88 1.29
C GLY A 459 30.29 -18.29 1.54
N LEU A 460 28.99 -18.42 1.79
CA LEU A 460 28.33 -19.73 1.94
C LEU A 460 28.11 -20.43 0.58
N TRP A 461 28.62 -19.87 -0.53
CA TRP A 461 28.45 -20.46 -1.86
C TRP A 461 29.38 -21.64 -2.07
N HIS A 462 28.81 -22.82 -2.28
CA HIS A 462 29.59 -24.01 -2.65
C HIS A 462 29.73 -24.17 -4.17
N THR A 463 28.91 -23.46 -4.96
CA THR A 463 28.93 -23.50 -6.42
C THR A 463 28.62 -22.12 -7.02
N TYR A 464 29.39 -21.73 -8.04
CA TYR A 464 29.22 -20.47 -8.78
C TYR A 464 29.96 -20.54 -10.12
N ASP A 465 29.51 -19.76 -11.08
CA ASP A 465 30.16 -19.59 -12.38
C ASP A 465 30.96 -18.28 -12.43
N ILE A 466 32.21 -18.35 -12.89
CA ILE A 466 33.04 -17.16 -13.13
C ILE A 466 33.15 -16.93 -14.64
N ASN A 467 32.65 -15.78 -15.08
CA ASN A 467 32.76 -15.29 -16.45
C ASN A 467 33.81 -14.17 -16.51
N LEU A 468 34.84 -14.36 -17.33
CA LEU A 468 35.99 -13.46 -17.43
C LEU A 468 36.08 -12.89 -18.85
N THR A 469 36.08 -11.56 -18.98
CA THR A 469 36.27 -10.86 -20.26
C THR A 469 37.61 -10.13 -20.24
N ASN A 470 38.48 -10.40 -21.22
CA ASN A 470 39.83 -9.84 -21.33
C ASN A 470 40.73 -10.10 -20.10
N ILE A 471 40.57 -11.25 -19.46
CA ILE A 471 41.36 -11.69 -18.30
C ILE A 471 41.89 -13.11 -18.57
N LYS A 472 43.12 -13.41 -18.15
CA LYS A 472 43.69 -14.76 -18.16
C LYS A 472 43.67 -15.34 -16.74
N SER A 473 43.07 -16.50 -16.54
CA SER A 473 43.24 -17.29 -15.32
C SER A 473 44.39 -18.29 -15.50
N THR A 474 45.21 -18.46 -14.46
CA THR A 474 46.17 -19.58 -14.41
C THR A 474 45.51 -20.80 -13.77
N PRO A 475 45.67 -22.03 -14.30
CA PRO A 475 44.91 -23.20 -13.86
C PRO A 475 45.22 -23.76 -12.46
N ASP A 476 46.24 -23.25 -11.75
CA ASP A 476 46.77 -23.90 -10.54
C ASP A 476 46.25 -23.27 -9.23
N SER A 477 44.94 -23.02 -9.10
CA SER A 477 44.35 -22.61 -7.83
C SER A 477 43.84 -23.83 -7.05
N GLU A 478 44.63 -24.32 -6.10
CA GLU A 478 44.13 -25.25 -5.08
C GLU A 478 43.11 -24.52 -4.19
N SER A 479 41.97 -25.18 -3.94
CA SER A 479 41.02 -24.80 -2.88
C SER A 479 41.76 -24.83 -1.54
N LEU A 480 42.17 -23.67 -1.05
CA LEU A 480 42.73 -23.53 0.29
C LEU A 480 41.61 -23.12 1.24
N SER A 481 41.13 -24.06 2.06
CA SER A 481 40.32 -23.77 3.24
C SER A 481 41.22 -23.18 4.35
N VAL A 482 41.86 -22.04 4.08
CA VAL A 482 42.81 -21.43 5.00
C VAL A 482 42.35 -20.00 5.26
N PHE A 483 41.83 -19.77 6.46
CA PHE A 483 41.67 -18.44 7.03
C PHE A 483 43.01 -17.68 6.92
N PRO A 484 43.08 -16.55 6.22
CA PRO A 484 44.21 -15.65 6.39
C PRO A 484 44.08 -15.02 7.78
N SER A 485 45.08 -15.24 8.63
CA SER A 485 45.21 -14.64 9.96
C SER A 485 45.38 -13.11 9.95
N TYR A 486 45.06 -12.43 8.84
CA TYR A 486 45.29 -11.01 8.62
C TYR A 486 44.05 -10.12 8.81
N LEU A 487 42.87 -10.71 9.06
CA LEU A 487 41.62 -9.97 9.30
C LEU A 487 41.32 -9.67 10.78
N GLN A 488 42.26 -9.91 11.70
CA GLN A 488 42.08 -9.62 13.14
C GLN A 488 42.45 -8.18 13.58
N VAL A 489 42.57 -7.23 12.66
CA VAL A 489 42.85 -5.83 13.05
C VAL A 489 41.84 -4.88 12.42
N PHE A 490 40.64 -4.85 12.98
CA PHE A 490 39.91 -3.59 13.13
C PHE A 490 40.10 -3.15 14.59
N PRO A 491 40.68 -1.97 14.87
CA PRO A 491 40.65 -1.44 16.22
C PRO A 491 39.18 -1.21 16.60
N SER A 492 38.80 -1.69 17.78
CA SER A 492 37.56 -1.28 18.44
C SER A 492 37.52 0.24 18.54
N LEU A 493 36.50 0.85 17.94
CA LEU A 493 36.06 2.20 18.27
C LEU A 493 35.35 2.09 19.62
N ASP A 494 36.12 2.11 20.71
CA ASP A 494 35.69 2.47 22.07
C ASP A 494 36.92 2.48 22.96
N GLU A 495 37.54 3.66 23.11
CA GLU A 495 38.30 4.10 24.29
C GLU A 495 38.71 5.56 24.04
N VAL A 496 37.82 6.49 24.39
CA VAL A 496 38.23 7.86 24.70
C VAL A 496 38.79 7.80 26.12
N GLU A 497 40.12 7.63 26.22
CA GLU A 497 40.85 7.89 27.45
C GLU A 497 40.69 9.38 27.82
N SER A 498 40.03 9.64 28.94
CA SER A 498 40.11 10.93 29.62
C SER A 498 41.46 11.01 30.34
N GLU A 499 42.33 11.91 29.87
CA GLU A 499 43.55 12.28 30.56
C GLU A 499 43.21 12.93 31.92
N ASP A 500 43.62 12.25 32.99
CA ASP A 500 43.82 12.82 34.32
C ASP A 500 44.90 13.90 34.26
N ASN A 501 44.55 15.12 34.65
CA ASN A 501 45.50 16.09 35.19
C ASN A 501 45.11 16.35 36.65
N GLU A 502 45.85 15.72 37.56
CA GLU A 502 46.02 16.16 38.93
C GLU A 502 46.78 17.50 38.92
N GLU A 503 46.21 18.56 39.49
CA GLU A 503 46.98 19.56 40.22
C GLU A 503 46.20 20.04 41.44
N ASP A 504 46.90 19.93 42.57
CA ASP A 504 46.56 20.26 43.95
C ASP A 504 45.91 21.64 44.15
N ASN A 505 45.01 21.74 45.14
CA ASN A 505 45.14 22.67 46.27
C ASN A 505 44.02 22.48 47.32
N ASP A 506 44.42 21.88 48.43
CA ASP A 506 44.29 22.35 49.83
C ASP A 506 43.10 23.23 50.29
N ASN A 507 42.64 22.82 51.49
CA ASN A 507 42.00 23.58 52.57
C ASN A 507 40.53 23.95 52.42
N GLU A 508 39.69 23.95 53.45
CA GLU A 508 39.71 23.68 54.90
C GLU A 508 38.23 23.79 55.30
N ASP A 509 37.81 23.08 56.36
CA ASP A 509 36.83 23.47 57.39
C ASP A 509 35.44 24.03 56.97
N ASP A 510 34.32 23.85 57.65
CA ASP A 510 33.88 23.20 58.88
C ASP A 510 32.33 23.40 58.86
N ASP A 511 31.64 22.71 59.77
CA ASP A 511 30.36 23.09 60.39
C ASP A 511 29.06 23.05 59.55
N GLU A 512 28.17 22.10 59.85
CA GLU A 512 27.04 22.24 60.80
C GLU A 512 26.02 23.32 60.37
N GLU A 513 24.81 22.88 59.98
CA GLU A 513 23.60 23.12 60.80
C GLU A 513 22.34 22.49 60.19
N LYS A 514 21.45 22.10 61.11
CA LYS A 514 20.12 21.53 60.90
C LYS A 514 19.05 22.64 60.82
N ASN A 515 17.83 22.18 60.54
CA ASN A 515 16.51 22.79 60.82
C ASN A 515 16.01 23.69 59.69
N ASP A 516 14.72 23.82 59.41
CA ASP A 516 13.46 23.15 59.78
C ASP A 516 12.41 23.69 58.79
N ASN A 517 11.30 22.96 58.59
CA ASN A 517 9.92 23.40 58.29
C ASN A 517 9.63 24.62 57.38
N GLU A 518 8.68 24.46 56.45
CA GLU A 518 7.31 25.01 56.61
C GLU A 518 6.38 24.60 55.45
N GLU A 519 5.18 24.16 55.83
CA GLU A 519 3.97 24.10 54.99
C GLU A 519 3.52 25.53 54.63
N ILE A 520 3.01 25.76 53.41
CA ILE A 520 1.98 26.80 53.18
C ILE A 520 0.94 26.32 52.15
N GLU A 521 -0.31 26.50 52.59
CA GLU A 521 -1.61 26.35 51.95
C GLU A 521 -1.95 27.32 50.79
N ASN A 522 -2.94 26.89 49.98
CA ASN A 522 -4.06 27.64 49.36
C ASN A 522 -3.80 28.89 48.48
N ASN A 523 -4.35 28.87 47.26
CA ASN A 523 -5.57 29.63 46.96
C ASN A 523 -6.16 29.36 45.56
N GLU A 524 -7.49 29.20 45.55
CA GLU A 524 -8.39 29.40 44.42
C GLU A 524 -8.40 30.87 43.99
N GLU A 525 -8.61 31.17 42.70
CA GLU A 525 -9.43 32.31 42.32
C GLU A 525 -10.01 32.19 40.90
N SER A 526 -11.24 32.70 40.79
CA SER A 526 -12.23 32.62 39.73
C SER A 526 -12.10 33.69 38.62
N TYR A 527 -12.53 33.35 37.39
CA TYR A 527 -13.34 34.11 36.39
C TYR A 527 -13.05 35.61 36.09
N PRO A 528 -13.25 36.13 34.85
CA PRO A 528 -14.58 36.13 34.23
C PRO A 528 -14.72 36.12 32.69
N ASN A 529 -15.97 35.87 32.29
CA ASN A 529 -16.60 36.14 31.00
C ASN A 529 -16.57 37.62 30.60
N GLU A 530 -16.53 37.88 29.29
CA GLU A 530 -17.22 38.88 28.45
C GLU A 530 -16.51 38.79 27.07
N GLN A 531 -17.13 38.76 25.89
CA GLN A 531 -18.41 39.24 25.40
C GLN A 531 -18.72 38.55 24.06
#